data_AF-C8PA14-F1
#
_entry.id   AF-C8PA14-F1
#
_cell.length_a   1.000
_cell.length_b   1.000
_cell.length_c   1.000
_cell.angle_alpha   90.00
_cell.angle_beta   90.00
_cell.angle_gamma   90.00
#
_symmetry.space_group_name_H-M   'P 1'
#
loop_
_entity.id
_entity.type
_entity.pdbx_description
1 polymer ?
#
loop_
_entity_poly.entity_id
_entity_poly.type
_entity_poly.pdbx_seq_one_letter_code
_entity_poly.pdbx_strand_id
1 'polypeptide(L)'
;MRILEEGTIMRLILTIVIIFLLFKAFYKPSSNSNNSKFNYRIALSDPLTGASKYLSKIDGINNTFKYTENEEETLIFKDLQYTKQILASLPANLYPRIEVRKHLFWSQLK
;
A
#
# COMPACT_ATOMS: atom_id res chain seq x y z
N MET A 1 32.28 6.54 46.24
CA MET A 1 32.11 6.79 44.80
C MET A 1 31.14 5.76 44.20
N ARG A 2 29.91 5.63 44.72
CA ARG A 2 28.87 4.69 44.22
C ARG A 2 27.58 5.40 43.78
N ILE A 3 27.29 6.55 44.39
CA ILE A 3 26.11 7.38 44.12
C ILE A 3 26.12 7.95 42.68
N LEU A 4 27.31 8.18 42.10
CA LEU A 4 27.47 8.67 40.72
C LEU A 4 27.15 7.61 39.66
N GLU A 5 27.34 6.32 39.97
CA GLU A 5 27.04 5.22 39.04
C GLU A 5 25.53 4.95 38.99
N GLU A 6 24.86 4.98 40.15
CA GLU A 6 23.40 4.79 40.25
C GLU A 6 22.62 5.86 39.45
N GLY A 7 23.05 7.12 39.53
CA GLY A 7 22.45 8.21 38.76
C GLY A 7 22.63 8.07 37.24
N THR A 8 23.74 7.46 36.81
CA THR A 8 24.04 7.22 35.38
C THR A 8 23.20 6.07 34.84
N ILE A 9 23.06 4.99 35.61
CA ILE A 9 22.23 3.84 35.26
C ILE A 9 20.75 4.25 35.14
N MET A 10 20.25 5.03 36.10
CA MET A 10 18.85 5.52 36.07
C MET A 10 18.55 6.40 34.85
N ARG A 11 19.50 7.25 34.43
CA ARG A 11 19.35 8.06 33.21
C ARG A 11 19.32 7.22 31.93
N LEU A 12 20.11 6.16 31.88
CA LEU A 12 20.19 5.26 30.72
C LEU A 12 18.87 4.48 30.54
N ILE A 13 18.31 3.97 31.65
CA ILE A 13 17.00 3.32 31.66
C ILE A 13 15.91 4.29 31.20
N LEU A 14 15.90 5.52 31.73
CA LEU A 14 14.92 6.54 31.35
C LEU A 14 15.00 6.85 29.85
N THR A 15 16.20 6.92 29.30
CA THR A 15 16.42 7.21 27.87
C THR A 15 15.88 6.09 26.99
N ILE A 16 16.12 4.82 27.36
CA ILE A 16 15.58 3.66 26.63
C ILE A 16 14.04 3.65 26.66
N VAL A 17 13.44 3.95 27.81
CA VAL A 17 11.97 4.02 27.95
C VAL A 17 11.39 5.12 27.07
N ILE A 18 12.01 6.31 27.04
CA ILE A 18 11.58 7.42 26.18
C ILE A 18 11.68 7.04 24.70
N ILE A 19 12.79 6.44 24.28
CA ILE A 19 12.97 5.98 22.89
C ILE A 19 11.90 4.94 22.54
N PHE A 20 11.63 3.99 23.42
CA PHE A 20 10.59 2.97 23.21
C PHE A 20 9.19 3.59 23.11
N LEU A 21 8.87 4.59 23.93
CA LEU A 21 7.60 5.30 23.88
C LEU A 21 7.45 6.13 22.60
N LEU A 22 8.51 6.82 22.18
CA LEU A 22 8.55 7.53 20.91
C LEU A 22 8.39 6.56 19.74
N PHE A 23 9.12 5.44 19.74
CA PHE A 23 8.96 4.40 18.74
C PHE A 23 7.52 3.90 18.71
N LYS A 24 6.90 3.58 19.85
CA LYS A 24 5.49 3.16 19.88
C LYS A 24 4.51 4.25 19.40
N ALA A 25 4.78 5.51 19.68
CA ALA A 25 3.94 6.63 19.24
C ALA A 25 4.03 6.89 17.73
N PHE A 26 5.24 6.81 17.16
CA PHE A 26 5.47 6.94 15.71
C PHE A 26 5.06 5.68 14.93
N TYR A 27 5.24 4.50 15.52
CA TYR A 27 4.80 3.22 14.97
C TYR A 27 3.38 2.88 15.41
N LYS A 28 2.47 3.86 15.47
CA LYS A 28 1.04 3.57 15.59
C LYS A 28 0.65 2.76 14.35
N PRO A 29 0.38 1.44 14.45
CA PRO A 29 -0.10 0.71 13.29
C PRO A 29 -1.44 1.34 12.93
N SER A 30 -1.55 1.85 11.70
CA SER A 30 -2.81 2.31 11.13
C SER A 30 -3.73 1.11 10.96
N SER A 31 -4.29 0.66 12.08
CA SER A 31 -5.22 -0.46 12.19
C SER A 31 -6.62 0.12 12.20
N ASN A 32 -7.07 0.58 11.03
CA ASN A 32 -8.49 0.66 10.76
C ASN A 32 -8.93 -0.69 10.18
N SER A 33 -9.05 -1.66 11.07
CA SER A 33 -9.69 -2.94 10.79
C SER A 33 -11.19 -2.72 10.85
N ASN A 34 -11.85 -2.86 9.70
CA ASN A 34 -13.05 -3.70 9.55
C ASN A 34 -13.40 -3.79 8.03
N ASN A 35 -13.19 -4.98 7.46
CA ASN A 35 -13.69 -5.48 6.15
C ASN A 35 -12.97 -5.18 4.81
N SER A 36 -11.63 -5.24 4.74
CA SER A 36 -10.92 -5.69 3.50
C SER A 36 -9.45 -6.00 3.81
N LYS A 37 -9.08 -7.27 3.95
CA LYS A 37 -7.70 -7.66 4.33
C LYS A 37 -6.64 -7.29 3.29
N PHE A 38 -7.05 -6.94 2.08
CA PHE A 38 -6.15 -6.57 1.00
C PHE A 38 -6.76 -5.45 0.16
N ASN A 39 -5.89 -4.54 -0.27
CA ASN A 39 -6.20 -3.54 -1.28
C ASN A 39 -5.68 -4.07 -2.61
N TYR A 40 -6.51 -4.01 -3.64
CA TYR A 40 -6.18 -4.45 -4.99
C TYR A 40 -6.11 -3.23 -5.90
N ARG A 41 -5.19 -3.23 -6.85
CA ARG A 41 -5.14 -2.24 -7.93
C ARG A 41 -4.91 -2.95 -9.26
N ILE A 42 -5.27 -2.31 -10.36
CA ILE A 42 -4.98 -2.82 -11.70
C ILE A 42 -3.81 -2.01 -12.25
N ALA A 43 -2.72 -2.71 -12.54
CA ALA A 43 -1.55 -2.17 -13.22
C ALA A 43 -1.53 -2.71 -14.66
N LEU A 44 -1.04 -1.90 -15.58
CA LEU A 44 -0.88 -2.22 -16.98
C LEU A 44 0.58 -2.00 -17.35
N SER A 45 1.07 -2.78 -18.30
CA SER A 45 2.39 -2.57 -18.87
C SER A 45 2.22 -2.05 -20.28
N ASP A 46 2.72 -0.86 -20.56
CA ASP A 46 2.77 -0.34 -21.91
C ASP A 46 3.73 -1.21 -22.75
N PRO A 47 3.24 -1.90 -23.80
CA PRO A 47 4.08 -2.84 -24.55
C PRO A 47 5.13 -2.14 -25.42
N LEU A 48 4.97 -0.84 -25.71
CA LEU A 48 5.91 -0.08 -26.53
C LEU A 48 7.04 0.50 -25.70
N THR A 49 6.73 1.02 -24.51
CA THR A 49 7.69 1.74 -23.66
C THR A 49 8.15 0.94 -22.44
N GLY A 50 7.45 -0.13 -22.09
CA GLY A 50 7.65 -0.86 -20.83
C GLY A 50 7.18 -0.09 -19.58
N ALA A 51 6.60 1.10 -19.75
CA ALA A 51 6.14 1.92 -18.64
C ALA A 51 4.95 1.26 -17.91
N SER A 52 4.94 1.37 -16.58
CA SER A 52 3.77 0.95 -15.80
C SER A 52 2.74 2.05 -15.76
N LYS A 53 1.50 1.70 -16.10
CA LYS A 53 0.32 2.56 -15.97
C LYS A 53 -0.63 1.92 -14.99
N TYR A 54 -1.44 2.72 -14.33
CA TYR A 54 -2.37 2.28 -13.31
C TYR A 54 -3.76 2.74 -13.67
N LEU A 55 -4.77 1.89 -13.44
CA LEU A 55 -6.16 2.30 -13.60
C LEU A 55 -6.48 3.37 -12.54
N SER A 56 -6.94 4.54 -12.95
CA SER A 56 -7.27 5.67 -12.05
C SER A 56 -8.78 5.92 -11.94
N LYS A 57 -9.53 5.71 -13.02
CA LYS A 57 -10.98 5.91 -13.03
C LYS A 57 -11.68 4.98 -14.02
N ILE A 58 -12.89 4.59 -13.67
CA ILE A 58 -13.83 3.85 -14.53
C ILE A 58 -15.06 4.74 -14.74
N ASP A 59 -15.40 5.04 -15.98
CA ASP A 59 -16.68 5.61 -16.36
C ASP A 59 -17.59 4.47 -16.83
N GLY A 60 -18.49 4.05 -15.93
CA GLY A 60 -19.42 2.94 -16.18
C GLY A 60 -20.52 3.24 -17.19
N ILE A 61 -20.75 4.51 -17.55
CA ILE A 61 -21.79 4.88 -18.52
C ILE A 61 -21.28 4.65 -19.94
N ASN A 62 -20.04 5.09 -20.21
CA ASN A 62 -19.43 4.98 -21.54
C ASN A 62 -18.47 3.78 -21.66
N ASN A 63 -18.34 2.97 -20.61
CA ASN A 63 -17.37 1.87 -20.50
C ASN A 63 -15.93 2.33 -20.83
N THR A 64 -15.55 3.53 -20.36
CA THR A 64 -14.22 4.08 -20.60
C THR A 64 -13.35 3.98 -19.34
N PHE A 65 -12.08 3.68 -19.56
CA PHE A 65 -11.08 3.52 -18.51
C PHE A 65 -10.06 4.64 -18.64
N LYS A 66 -9.75 5.29 -17.52
CA LYS A 66 -8.66 6.28 -17.44
C LYS A 66 -7.49 5.68 -16.69
N TYR A 67 -6.30 6.00 -17.17
CA TYR A 67 -5.04 5.50 -16.64
C TYR A 67 -4.16 6.67 -16.18
N THR A 68 -3.28 6.41 -15.23
CA THR A 68 -2.29 7.35 -14.71
C THR A 68 -0.93 6.65 -14.57
N GLU A 69 0.16 7.40 -14.66
CA GLU A 69 1.50 6.91 -14.34
C GLU A 69 1.82 7.08 -12.84
N ASN A 70 1.04 7.91 -12.13
CA ASN A 70 1.19 8.15 -10.71
C ASN A 70 0.53 7.02 -9.88
N GLU A 71 1.34 6.27 -9.14
CA GLU A 71 0.86 5.20 -8.26
C GLU A 71 -0.13 5.66 -7.19
N GLU A 72 -0.01 6.90 -6.72
CA GLU A 72 -0.86 7.44 -5.65
C GLU A 72 -2.28 7.78 -6.13
N GLU A 73 -2.45 8.00 -7.43
CA GLU A 73 -3.73 8.28 -8.09
C GLU A 73 -4.44 7.02 -8.58
N THR A 74 -3.91 5.84 -8.26
CA THR A 74 -4.52 4.58 -8.67
C THR A 74 -5.85 4.32 -7.96
N LEU A 75 -6.79 3.74 -8.69
CA LEU A 75 -8.04 3.25 -8.15
C LEU A 75 -7.78 1.98 -7.32
N ILE A 76 -8.11 2.06 -6.03
CA ILE A 76 -7.97 0.96 -5.09
C ILE A 76 -9.30 0.25 -4.91
N PHE A 77 -9.30 -1.06 -5.17
CA PHE A 77 -10.43 -1.96 -4.96
C PHE A 77 -10.27 -2.74 -3.66
N LYS A 78 -11.40 -2.98 -2.98
CA LYS A 78 -11.46 -3.78 -1.75
C LYS A 78 -11.86 -5.24 -1.98
N ASP A 79 -12.43 -5.52 -3.14
CA ASP A 79 -12.97 -6.83 -3.53
C ASP A 79 -12.18 -7.41 -4.71
N LEU A 80 -11.63 -8.61 -4.53
CA LEU A 80 -10.87 -9.30 -5.56
C LEU A 80 -11.73 -9.76 -6.74
N GLN A 81 -12.92 -10.29 -6.48
CA GLN A 81 -13.82 -10.79 -7.52
C GLN A 81 -14.26 -9.64 -8.44
N TYR A 82 -14.63 -8.51 -7.84
CA TYR A 82 -14.93 -7.30 -8.61
C TYR A 82 -13.72 -6.83 -9.41
N THR A 83 -12.52 -6.82 -8.81
CA THR A 83 -11.29 -6.43 -9.53
C THR A 83 -11.02 -7.35 -10.73
N LYS A 84 -11.26 -8.66 -10.60
CA LYS A 84 -11.14 -9.63 -11.70
C LYS A 84 -12.15 -9.37 -12.82
N GLN A 85 -13.39 -9.00 -12.48
CA GLN A 85 -14.39 -8.63 -13.47
C GLN A 85 -13.96 -7.39 -14.26
N ILE A 86 -13.45 -6.36 -13.58
CA ILE A 86 -12.91 -5.18 -14.24
C ILE A 86 -11.71 -5.55 -15.12
N LEU A 87 -10.77 -6.36 -14.62
CA LEU A 87 -9.61 -6.79 -15.42
C LEU A 87 -10.05 -7.54 -16.70
N ALA A 88 -11.07 -8.39 -16.61
CA ALA A 88 -11.61 -9.11 -17.77
C ALA A 88 -12.30 -8.19 -18.80
N SER A 89 -12.76 -7.01 -18.38
CA SER A 89 -13.35 -6.00 -19.28
C SER A 89 -12.32 -5.13 -20.00
N LEU A 90 -11.05 -5.17 -19.57
CA LEU A 90 -9.99 -4.38 -20.17
C LEU A 90 -9.51 -4.98 -21.49
N PRO A 91 -9.06 -4.14 -22.45
CA PRO A 91 -8.45 -4.61 -23.68
C PRO A 91 -7.24 -5.52 -23.41
N ALA A 92 -7.23 -6.72 -24.01
CA ALA A 92 -6.18 -7.72 -23.79
C ALA A 92 -4.78 -7.27 -24.26
N ASN A 93 -4.72 -6.30 -25.20
CA ASN A 93 -3.49 -5.72 -25.71
C ASN A 93 -2.76 -4.81 -24.71
N LEU A 94 -3.35 -4.51 -23.56
CA LEU A 94 -2.76 -3.63 -22.53
C LEU A 94 -2.05 -4.40 -21.41
N TYR A 95 -1.98 -5.74 -21.51
CA TYR A 95 -1.32 -6.61 -20.52
C TYR A 95 -1.67 -6.26 -19.06
N PRO A 96 -2.96 -6.19 -18.71
CA PRO A 96 -3.38 -5.81 -17.36
C PRO A 96 -3.03 -6.92 -16.35
N ARG A 97 -2.62 -6.53 -15.15
CA ARG A 97 -2.35 -7.40 -14.01
C ARG A 97 -2.99 -6.83 -12.74
N ILE A 98 -3.39 -7.70 -11.84
CA ILE A 98 -3.83 -7.30 -10.50
C ILE A 98 -2.60 -7.25 -9.60
N GLU A 99 -2.45 -6.14 -8.89
CA GLU A 99 -1.50 -6.02 -7.80
C GLU A 99 -2.24 -5.97 -6.47
N VAL A 100 -1.70 -6.69 -5.48
CA VAL A 100 -2.22 -6.75 -4.12
C VAL A 100 -1.25 -6.07 -3.17
N ARG A 101 -1.78 -5.18 -2.33
CA ARG A 101 -1.00 -4.52 -1.29
C ARG A 101 -0.78 -5.48 -0.12
N LYS A 102 0.46 -5.90 0.06
CA LYS A 102 0.92 -6.62 1.24
C LYS A 102 1.74 -5.66 2.09
N HIS A 103 1.12 -5.14 3.15
CA HIS A 103 1.74 -4.15 4.04
C HIS A 103 2.07 -2.82 3.31
N LEU A 104 3.36 -2.48 3.18
CA LEU A 104 3.84 -1.27 2.53
C LEU A 104 4.09 -1.44 1.02
N PHE A 105 4.12 -2.67 0.51
CA PHE A 105 4.51 -2.97 -0.87
C PHE A 105 3.36 -3.54 -1.69
N TRP A 106 3.35 -3.20 -2.97
CA TRP A 106 2.48 -3.80 -3.98
C TRP A 106 3.18 -5.01 -4.58
N SER A 107 2.43 -6.09 -4.79
CA SER A 107 2.95 -7.32 -5.39
C SER A 107 1.96 -7.84 -6.41
N GLN A 108 2.44 -8.37 -7.53
CA GLN A 108 1.56 -9.00 -8.51
C GLN A 108 0.84 -10.20 -7.88
N LEU A 109 -0.49 -10.23 -8.06
CA LEU A 109 -1.31 -11.37 -7.70
C LEU A 109 -1.05 -12.48 -8.74
N LYS A 110 -0.47 -13.60 -8.27
CA LYS A 110 -0.25 -14.80 -9.09
C LYS A 110 -1.53 -15.59 -9.28
#